data_AF-A0A841FIQ0-F1
#
_entry.id   AF-A0A841FIQ0-F1
#
_cell.length_a   1.000
_cell.length_b   1.000
_cell.length_c   1.000
_cell.angle_alpha   90.00
_cell.angle_beta   90.00
_cell.angle_gamma   90.00
#
_symmetry.space_group_name_H-M   'P 1'
#
loop_
_entity.id
_entity.type
_entity.pdbx_description
1 polymer ?
#
loop_
_entity_poly.entity_id
_entity_poly.type
_entity_poly.pdbx_seq_one_letter_code
_entity_poly.pdbx_strand_id
1 'polypeptide(L)'
;MGAPLLYAQICDFVLAEIRAGSLTPGARVPSEMELAERFEVSRITSKRALEILREAGVIDRIRGKGSFVVPELPDLDTLDLAGTGRSKNPTPSPAAIALVIPDVSDAYGLELLCGIEERCAEHGISLIVRRTRGLQDVEEEVIESLVDTGRADGLIVFPVHGEYYNASLLRVILGGSPLVLVDRYLSGIPACAVHTDNEAAAHALTEKLLRQGHRHIGFVSSPPANTSSIEERLTGYRAAYTRHGLPTTDQRLLTEMRGGLPGAFTPDIVAADVDRVAEYHAANPDITAYMVCEYNLARIVERALNTPDGTTKPVITCFDTPPDPIDGPRFTHIRQGQRAMGRTAVDHLLAQLRGEDVPKQTTVPFELIEAGD
;
A
#
# COMPACT_ATOMS: atom_id res chain seq x y z
N MET A 1 -4.07 25.41 -9.40
CA MET A 1 -5.39 25.35 -8.75
C MET A 1 -5.78 23.88 -8.73
N GLY A 2 -5.77 23.26 -7.54
CA GLY A 2 -6.18 21.86 -7.40
C GLY A 2 -7.67 21.71 -7.74
N ALA A 3 -8.05 20.57 -8.30
CA ALA A 3 -9.46 20.25 -8.48
C ALA A 3 -10.16 20.31 -7.10
N PRO A 4 -11.35 20.94 -6.99
CA PRO A 4 -12.08 20.97 -5.73
C PRO A 4 -12.37 19.54 -5.26
N LEU A 5 -12.17 19.27 -3.98
CA LEU A 5 -12.41 17.96 -3.37
C LEU A 5 -13.87 17.55 -3.63
N LEU A 6 -14.09 16.33 -4.12
CA LEU A 6 -15.41 15.90 -4.63
C LEU A 6 -16.50 15.89 -3.56
N TYR A 7 -16.16 15.60 -2.30
CA TYR A 7 -17.12 15.74 -1.20
C TYR A 7 -17.54 17.20 -0.96
N ALA A 8 -16.66 18.17 -1.23
CA ALA A 8 -16.95 19.59 -1.03
C ALA A 8 -18.00 20.07 -2.05
N GLN A 9 -17.96 19.54 -3.28
CA GLN A 9 -19.01 19.79 -4.28
C GLN A 9 -20.40 19.32 -3.80
N ILE A 10 -20.45 18.19 -3.10
CA ILE A 10 -21.68 17.66 -2.51
C ILE A 10 -22.15 18.57 -1.35
N CYS A 11 -21.24 19.01 -0.48
CA CYS A 11 -21.57 19.97 0.58
C CYS A 11 -22.14 21.26 0.01
N ASP A 12 -21.47 21.86 -0.97
CA ASP A 12 -21.87 23.10 -1.63
C ASP A 12 -23.24 22.97 -2.29
N PHE A 13 -23.51 21.82 -2.92
CA PHE A 13 -24.81 21.52 -3.50
C PHE A 13 -25.92 21.52 -2.44
N VAL A 14 -25.75 20.80 -1.33
CA VAL A 14 -26.79 20.75 -0.28
C VAL A 14 -27.03 22.14 0.32
N LEU A 15 -25.97 22.91 0.58
CA LEU A 15 -26.10 24.29 1.05
C LEU A 15 -26.83 25.18 0.05
N ALA A 16 -26.52 25.06 -1.24
CA ALA A 16 -27.18 25.83 -2.28
C ALA A 16 -28.68 25.53 -2.35
N GLU A 17 -29.08 24.26 -2.23
CA GLU A 17 -30.50 23.86 -2.19
C GLU A 17 -31.23 24.39 -0.94
N ILE A 18 -30.55 24.47 0.21
CA ILE A 18 -31.10 25.08 1.42
C ILE A 18 -31.27 26.59 1.22
N ARG A 19 -30.25 27.27 0.68
CA ARG A 19 -30.30 28.73 0.37
C ARG A 19 -31.41 29.06 -0.63
N ALA A 20 -31.62 28.21 -1.63
CA ALA A 20 -32.67 28.37 -2.62
C ALA A 20 -34.08 28.10 -2.07
N GLY A 21 -34.19 27.54 -0.86
CA GLY A 21 -35.46 27.15 -0.24
C GLY A 21 -36.02 25.81 -0.76
N SER A 22 -35.30 25.10 -1.61
CA SER A 22 -35.67 23.75 -2.08
C SER A 22 -35.62 22.72 -0.95
N LEU A 23 -34.65 22.85 -0.04
CA LEU A 23 -34.53 22.06 1.18
C LEU A 23 -34.88 22.93 2.41
N THR A 24 -36.11 22.82 2.88
CA THR A 24 -36.59 23.54 4.07
C THR A 24 -36.19 22.84 5.38
N PRO A 25 -36.19 23.52 6.54
CA PRO A 25 -35.99 22.88 7.83
C PRO A 25 -36.90 21.65 8.03
N GLY A 26 -36.32 20.52 8.44
CA GLY A 26 -36.99 19.23 8.55
C GLY A 26 -37.17 18.47 7.22
N ALA A 27 -36.82 19.06 6.07
CA ALA A 27 -36.82 18.35 4.79
C ALA A 27 -35.74 17.27 4.77
N ARG A 28 -36.02 16.17 4.07
CA ARG A 28 -35.08 15.07 3.88
C ARG A 28 -34.03 15.47 2.84
N VAL A 29 -32.77 15.37 3.22
CA VAL A 29 -31.62 15.55 2.33
C VAL A 29 -31.45 14.26 1.51
N PRO A 30 -31.02 14.35 0.23
CA PRO A 30 -30.69 13.18 -0.56
C PRO A 30 -29.76 12.22 0.19
N SER A 31 -30.03 10.93 0.06
CA SER A 31 -29.25 9.87 0.70
C SER A 31 -27.84 9.76 0.13
N GLU A 32 -26.95 9.07 0.85
CA GLU A 32 -25.59 8.77 0.40
C GLU A 32 -25.56 8.16 -1.01
N MET A 33 -26.51 7.26 -1.29
CA MET A 33 -26.63 6.59 -2.58
C MET A 33 -27.08 7.55 -3.68
N GLU A 34 -28.11 8.37 -3.43
CA GLU A 34 -28.61 9.36 -4.40
C GLU A 34 -27.54 10.43 -4.71
N LEU A 35 -26.77 10.84 -3.71
CA LEU A 35 -25.66 11.78 -3.89
C LEU A 35 -24.48 11.14 -4.64
N ALA A 36 -24.15 9.88 -4.32
CA ALA A 36 -23.09 9.15 -5.01
C ALA A 36 -23.39 8.99 -6.50
N GLU A 37 -24.63 8.60 -6.83
CA GLU A 37 -25.09 8.47 -8.22
C GLU A 37 -25.10 9.82 -8.94
N ARG A 38 -25.63 10.88 -8.29
CA ARG A 38 -25.74 12.21 -8.89
C ARG A 38 -24.39 12.85 -9.21
N PHE A 39 -23.38 12.64 -8.37
CA PHE A 39 -22.07 13.27 -8.52
C PHE A 39 -21.02 12.32 -9.13
N GLU A 40 -21.42 11.10 -9.50
CA GLU A 40 -20.53 10.05 -10.00
C GLU A 40 -19.33 9.78 -9.07
N VAL A 41 -19.59 9.78 -7.76
CA VAL A 41 -18.58 9.54 -6.73
C VAL A 41 -18.85 8.25 -5.96
N SER A 42 -17.86 7.81 -5.19
CA SER A 42 -18.03 6.70 -4.26
C SER A 42 -18.99 7.05 -3.12
N ARG A 43 -19.69 6.05 -2.55
CA ARG A 43 -20.53 6.28 -1.36
C ARG A 43 -19.72 6.74 -0.15
N ILE A 44 -18.43 6.38 -0.05
CA ILE A 44 -17.52 6.90 0.97
C ILE A 44 -17.45 8.43 0.89
N THR A 45 -17.34 8.96 -0.34
CA THR A 45 -17.29 10.42 -0.61
C THR A 45 -18.60 11.10 -0.22
N SER A 46 -19.76 10.54 -0.60
CA SER A 46 -21.07 11.09 -0.25
C SER A 46 -21.39 10.98 1.25
N LYS A 47 -21.01 9.87 1.89
CA LYS A 47 -21.11 9.68 3.33
C LYS A 47 -20.33 10.76 4.07
N ARG A 48 -19.09 11.01 3.63
CA ARG A 48 -18.22 12.05 4.20
C ARG A 48 -18.85 13.44 4.09
N ALA A 49 -19.38 13.80 2.91
CA ALA A 49 -20.06 15.09 2.73
C ALA A 49 -21.22 15.28 3.72
N LEU A 50 -22.04 14.25 3.91
CA LEU A 50 -23.15 14.28 4.87
C LEU A 50 -22.68 14.29 6.34
N GLU A 51 -21.53 13.70 6.67
CA GLU A 51 -20.95 13.82 8.01
C GLU A 51 -20.49 15.25 8.30
N ILE A 52 -19.80 15.88 7.35
CA ILE A 52 -19.35 17.28 7.44
C ILE A 52 -20.53 18.23 7.64
N LEU A 53 -21.61 18.07 6.85
CA LEU A 53 -22.81 18.89 7.00
C LEU A 53 -23.49 18.69 8.37
N ARG A 54 -23.46 17.47 8.92
CA ARG A 54 -24.02 17.18 10.24
C ARG A 54 -23.21 17.86 11.34
N GLU A 55 -21.89 17.83 11.27
CA GLU A 55 -20.99 18.48 12.23
C GLU A 55 -21.09 19.99 12.21
N ALA A 56 -21.32 20.55 11.03
CA ALA A 56 -21.60 21.96 10.85
C ALA A 56 -22.98 22.38 11.41
N GLY A 57 -23.77 21.42 11.91
CA GLY A 57 -25.10 21.69 12.44
C GLY A 57 -26.13 22.01 11.36
N VAL A 58 -25.87 21.68 10.10
CA VAL A 58 -26.79 21.94 8.97
C VAL A 58 -27.85 20.85 8.86
N ILE A 59 -27.47 19.61 9.18
CA ILE A 59 -28.35 18.44 9.08
C ILE A 59 -28.24 17.57 10.33
N ASP A 60 -29.27 16.76 10.57
CA ASP A 60 -29.26 15.73 11.60
C ASP A 60 -29.55 14.35 10.98
N ARG A 61 -28.96 13.29 11.54
CA ARG A 61 -29.10 11.91 11.02
C ARG A 61 -30.01 11.10 11.93
N ILE A 62 -31.14 10.65 11.38
CA ILE A 62 -32.05 9.74 12.07
C ILE A 62 -31.83 8.33 11.56
N ARG A 63 -31.33 7.46 12.44
CA ARG A 63 -31.01 6.05 12.11
C ARG A 63 -32.22 5.37 11.46
N GLY A 64 -32.01 4.83 10.25
CA GLY A 64 -33.04 4.15 9.46
C GLY A 64 -34.04 5.07 8.73
N LYS A 65 -33.98 6.39 8.91
CA LYS A 65 -34.86 7.35 8.23
C LYS A 65 -34.14 8.30 7.27
N GLY A 66 -32.83 8.51 7.46
CA GLY A 66 -31.98 9.34 6.59
C GLY A 66 -31.48 10.61 7.28
N SER A 67 -30.99 11.54 6.46
CA SER A 67 -30.51 12.86 6.88
C SER A 67 -31.59 13.91 6.65
N PHE A 68 -31.76 14.84 7.60
CA PHE A 68 -32.77 15.89 7.54
C PHE A 68 -32.14 17.24 7.87
N VAL A 69 -32.59 18.31 7.23
CA VAL A 69 -32.17 19.67 7.57
C VAL A 69 -32.60 19.99 9.00
N VAL A 70 -31.72 20.57 9.81
CA VAL A 70 -32.06 20.92 11.20
C VAL A 70 -33.19 21.96 11.28
N PRO A 71 -33.98 22.00 12.37
CA PRO A 71 -35.04 23.00 12.55
C PRO A 71 -34.51 24.44 12.62
N GLU A 72 -33.37 24.63 13.29
CA GLU A 72 -32.71 25.93 13.46
C GLU A 72 -31.36 25.88 12.74
N LEU A 73 -31.31 26.49 11.56
CA LEU A 73 -30.10 26.53 10.74
C LEU A 73 -29.07 27.51 11.33
N PRO A 74 -27.78 27.15 11.31
CA PRO A 74 -26.70 28.10 11.57
C PRO A 74 -26.61 29.14 10.45
N ASP A 75 -25.86 30.21 10.68
CA ASP A 75 -25.55 31.20 9.64
C ASP A 75 -24.68 30.57 8.54
N LEU A 76 -25.31 30.21 7.42
CA LEU A 76 -24.70 29.48 6.31
C LEU A 76 -23.61 30.27 5.58
N ASP A 77 -23.55 31.60 5.75
CA ASP A 77 -22.53 32.44 5.11
C ASP A 77 -21.23 32.48 5.93
N THR A 78 -21.27 32.01 7.18
CA THR A 78 -20.11 31.91 8.08
C THR A 78 -19.51 30.50 8.16
N LEU A 79 -20.14 29.51 7.52
CA LEU A 79 -19.68 28.12 7.53
C LEU A 79 -18.47 27.93 6.60
N ASP A 80 -17.33 27.53 7.18
CA ASP A 80 -16.18 27.06 6.42
C ASP A 80 -16.15 25.53 6.38
N LEU A 81 -16.74 24.96 5.34
CA LEU A 81 -16.80 23.52 5.09
C LEU A 81 -15.66 23.03 4.19
N ALA A 82 -14.98 23.96 3.53
CA ALA A 82 -13.87 23.70 2.60
C ALA A 82 -12.50 23.70 3.30
N GLY A 83 -12.45 24.01 4.59
CA GLY A 83 -11.20 24.02 5.38
C GLY A 83 -10.27 25.17 5.03
N THR A 84 -10.76 26.25 4.41
CA THR A 84 -9.93 27.43 4.04
C THR A 84 -9.57 28.32 5.23
N GLY A 85 -10.13 28.03 6.40
CA GLY A 85 -10.03 28.74 7.65
C GLY A 85 -10.23 27.76 8.81
N ARG A 86 -9.47 28.00 9.89
CA ARG A 86 -9.40 27.16 11.09
C ARG A 86 -10.76 27.02 11.77
N SER A 87 -11.55 26.01 11.40
CA SER A 87 -12.71 25.58 12.20
C SER A 87 -12.23 25.08 13.57
N LYS A 88 -12.83 25.61 14.64
CA LYS A 88 -12.55 25.26 16.04
C LYS A 88 -13.30 24.02 16.52
N ASN A 89 -14.12 23.39 15.68
CA ASN A 89 -14.79 22.14 16.03
C ASN A 89 -14.00 20.96 15.46
N PRO A 90 -13.61 19.97 16.29
CA PRO A 90 -12.92 18.79 15.79
C PRO A 90 -13.86 18.00 14.87
N THR A 91 -13.44 17.78 13.62
CA THR A 91 -14.00 16.70 12.79
C THR A 91 -13.93 15.40 13.60
N PRO A 92 -15.00 14.60 13.71
CA PRO A 92 -14.98 13.35 14.42
C PRO A 92 -13.92 12.44 13.80
N SER A 93 -13.20 11.75 14.68
CA SER A 93 -12.31 10.67 14.29
C SER A 93 -13.09 9.67 13.44
N PRO A 94 -12.51 9.14 12.34
CA PRO A 94 -13.18 8.11 11.56
C PRO A 94 -13.53 6.93 12.47
N ALA A 95 -14.69 6.32 12.24
CA ALA A 95 -15.11 5.17 13.01
C ALA A 95 -14.37 3.90 12.57
N ALA A 96 -14.08 3.79 11.28
CA ALA A 96 -13.39 2.62 10.73
C ALA A 96 -12.51 2.93 9.52
N ILE A 97 -11.34 2.28 9.47
CA ILE A 97 -10.46 2.24 8.30
C ILE A 97 -10.40 0.79 7.82
N ALA A 98 -10.40 0.57 6.51
CA ALA A 98 -10.18 -0.76 5.96
C ALA A 98 -8.78 -0.91 5.37
N LEU A 99 -8.10 -2.00 5.74
CA LEU A 99 -6.86 -2.46 5.14
C LEU A 99 -7.15 -3.59 4.14
N VAL A 100 -6.84 -3.36 2.88
CA VAL A 100 -6.88 -4.37 1.80
C VAL A 100 -5.46 -4.83 1.51
N ILE A 101 -5.19 -6.13 1.68
CA ILE A 101 -3.83 -6.68 1.63
C ILE A 101 -3.77 -8.01 0.86
N PRO A 102 -2.73 -8.29 0.05
CA PRO A 102 -2.59 -9.57 -0.64
C PRO A 102 -2.43 -10.72 0.33
N ASP A 103 -1.45 -10.63 1.22
CA ASP A 103 -1.14 -11.66 2.20
C ASP A 103 -0.37 -11.11 3.40
N VAL A 104 -0.23 -11.93 4.43
CA VAL A 104 0.56 -11.64 5.63
C VAL A 104 1.39 -12.87 5.97
N SER A 105 2.67 -12.66 6.26
CA SER A 105 3.59 -13.69 6.74
C SER A 105 4.53 -13.10 7.80
N ASP A 106 5.24 -13.97 8.51
CA ASP A 106 6.26 -13.55 9.49
C ASP A 106 7.45 -12.85 8.83
N ALA A 107 7.70 -13.09 7.54
CA ALA A 107 8.75 -12.40 6.79
C ALA A 107 8.31 -11.01 6.33
N TYR A 108 7.07 -10.85 5.86
CA TYR A 108 6.57 -9.57 5.37
C TYR A 108 5.05 -9.44 5.53
N GLY A 109 4.61 -8.23 5.86
CA GLY A 109 3.21 -7.83 5.97
C GLY A 109 2.69 -7.83 7.42
N LEU A 110 3.27 -8.64 8.32
CA LEU A 110 2.82 -8.71 9.72
C LEU A 110 3.11 -7.41 10.47
N GLU A 111 4.35 -6.92 10.39
CA GLU A 111 4.75 -5.68 11.06
C GLU A 111 4.07 -4.44 10.45
N LEU A 112 3.72 -4.50 9.16
CA LEU A 112 2.91 -3.48 8.50
C LEU A 112 1.49 -3.46 9.08
N LEU A 113 0.85 -4.64 9.18
CA LEU A 113 -0.45 -4.79 9.81
C LEU A 113 -0.44 -4.30 11.26
N CYS A 114 0.56 -4.70 12.07
CA CYS A 114 0.72 -4.23 13.44
C CYS A 114 0.87 -2.69 13.50
N GLY A 115 1.70 -2.10 12.63
CA GLY A 115 1.87 -0.65 12.58
C GLY A 115 0.58 0.11 12.26
N ILE A 116 -0.25 -0.44 11.37
CA ILE A 116 -1.58 0.12 11.04
C ILE A 116 -2.55 -0.05 12.22
N GLU A 117 -2.62 -1.25 12.79
CA GLU A 117 -3.54 -1.58 13.88
C GLU A 117 -3.25 -0.74 15.13
N GLU A 118 -1.99 -0.69 15.57
CA GLU A 118 -1.56 0.09 16.73
C GLU A 118 -1.90 1.58 16.54
N ARG A 119 -1.67 2.11 15.33
CA ARG A 119 -1.97 3.52 15.02
C ARG A 119 -3.46 3.80 14.97
N CYS A 120 -4.27 2.89 14.43
CA CYS A 120 -5.72 2.98 14.51
C CYS A 120 -6.21 2.97 15.97
N ALA A 121 -5.67 2.08 16.80
CA ALA A 121 -6.02 1.95 18.22
C ALA A 121 -5.69 3.23 19.01
N GLU A 122 -4.54 3.86 18.76
CA GLU A 122 -4.15 5.16 19.34
C GLU A 122 -5.18 6.27 19.07
N HIS A 123 -5.90 6.19 17.94
CA HIS A 123 -6.94 7.14 17.55
C HIS A 123 -8.37 6.65 17.84
N GLY A 124 -8.54 5.47 18.46
CA GLY A 124 -9.85 4.87 18.76
C GLY A 124 -10.62 4.41 17.52
N ILE A 125 -9.92 4.09 16.42
CA ILE A 125 -10.48 3.72 15.12
C ILE A 125 -10.55 2.20 15.00
N SER A 126 -11.65 1.67 14.48
CA SER A 126 -11.76 0.22 14.19
C SER A 126 -11.05 -0.13 12.89
N LEU A 127 -10.20 -1.16 12.90
CA LEU A 127 -9.55 -1.68 11.69
C LEU A 127 -10.34 -2.85 11.09
N ILE A 128 -10.69 -2.76 9.81
CA ILE A 128 -11.28 -3.85 9.03
C ILE A 128 -10.20 -4.42 8.11
N VAL A 129 -9.80 -5.67 8.28
CA VAL A 129 -8.79 -6.31 7.43
C VAL A 129 -9.46 -7.20 6.38
N ARG A 130 -9.08 -7.03 5.10
CA ARG A 130 -9.54 -7.85 3.98
C ARG A 130 -8.35 -8.38 3.19
N ARG A 131 -8.25 -9.70 3.11
CA ARG A 131 -7.20 -10.38 2.33
C ARG A 131 -7.67 -10.67 0.91
N THR A 132 -6.83 -10.35 -0.08
CA THR A 132 -7.12 -10.59 -1.50
C THR A 132 -6.44 -11.86 -2.03
N ARG A 133 -5.47 -12.42 -1.28
CA ARG A 133 -4.68 -13.62 -1.64
C ARG A 133 -3.84 -13.41 -2.90
N GLY A 134 -3.54 -12.16 -3.24
CA GLY A 134 -2.83 -11.79 -4.47
C GLY A 134 -3.65 -11.92 -5.75
N LEU A 135 -4.98 -12.03 -5.63
CA LEU A 135 -5.89 -12.18 -6.76
C LEU A 135 -6.57 -10.84 -7.08
N GLN A 136 -6.50 -10.40 -8.34
CA GLN A 136 -7.03 -9.10 -8.80
C GLN A 136 -8.55 -9.01 -8.74
N ASP A 137 -9.24 -10.08 -9.13
CA ASP A 137 -10.71 -10.20 -9.05
C ASP A 137 -11.20 -10.07 -7.60
N VAL A 138 -10.51 -10.73 -6.66
CA VAL A 138 -10.84 -10.62 -5.23
C VAL A 138 -10.54 -9.23 -4.69
N GLU A 139 -9.46 -8.58 -5.14
CA GLU A 139 -9.17 -7.18 -4.77
C GLU A 139 -10.27 -6.24 -5.26
N GLU A 140 -10.72 -6.40 -6.51
CA GLU A 140 -11.83 -5.62 -7.09
C GLU A 140 -13.11 -5.79 -6.27
N GLU A 141 -13.54 -7.03 -6.03
CA GLU A 141 -14.74 -7.34 -5.21
C GLU A 141 -14.66 -6.76 -3.80
N VAL A 142 -13.48 -6.82 -3.17
CA VAL A 142 -13.26 -6.29 -1.82
C VAL A 142 -13.39 -4.78 -1.79
N ILE A 143 -12.74 -4.09 -2.74
CA ILE A 143 -12.75 -2.62 -2.82
C ILE A 143 -14.18 -2.14 -3.10
N GLU A 144 -14.86 -2.73 -4.09
CA GLU A 144 -16.25 -2.41 -4.41
C GLU A 144 -17.17 -2.62 -3.20
N SER A 145 -17.05 -3.75 -2.51
CA SER A 145 -17.85 -4.04 -1.32
C SER A 145 -17.62 -3.02 -0.20
N LEU A 146 -16.38 -2.60 0.05
CA LEU A 146 -16.07 -1.61 1.08
C LEU A 146 -16.63 -0.24 0.73
N VAL A 147 -16.54 0.14 -0.54
CA VAL A 147 -17.09 1.39 -1.06
C VAL A 147 -18.62 1.38 -1.00
N ASP A 148 -19.28 0.36 -1.52
CA ASP A 148 -20.74 0.28 -1.62
C ASP A 148 -21.44 0.16 -0.27
N THR A 149 -20.78 -0.48 0.69
CA THR A 149 -21.35 -0.64 2.03
C THR A 149 -21.10 0.57 2.94
N GLY A 150 -20.18 1.48 2.58
CA GLY A 150 -19.81 2.63 3.41
C GLY A 150 -19.29 2.25 4.81
N ARG A 151 -18.82 1.02 4.98
CA ARG A 151 -18.38 0.45 6.27
C ARG A 151 -17.04 0.99 6.75
N ALA A 152 -16.26 1.60 5.85
CA ALA A 152 -15.01 2.26 6.15
C ALA A 152 -15.07 3.72 5.67
N ASP A 153 -14.41 4.58 6.42
CA ASP A 153 -14.31 6.02 6.13
C ASP A 153 -13.13 6.31 5.19
N GLY A 154 -12.13 5.41 5.17
CA GLY A 154 -10.99 5.47 4.26
C GLY A 154 -10.34 4.09 4.07
N LEU A 155 -9.52 3.99 3.03
CA LEU A 155 -8.87 2.75 2.63
C LEU A 155 -7.35 2.86 2.73
N ILE A 156 -6.72 1.83 3.29
CA ILE A 156 -5.29 1.55 3.10
C ILE A 156 -5.21 0.32 2.20
N VAL A 157 -4.53 0.43 1.07
CA VAL A 157 -4.46 -0.65 0.09
C VAL A 157 -3.02 -1.02 -0.17
N PHE A 158 -2.68 -2.29 -0.01
CA PHE A 158 -1.48 -2.89 -0.56
C PHE A 158 -1.88 -3.54 -1.90
N PRO A 159 -1.56 -2.92 -3.05
CA PRO A 159 -1.95 -3.44 -4.35
C PRO A 159 -1.42 -4.85 -4.63
N VAL A 160 -2.26 -5.70 -5.21
CA VAL A 160 -1.82 -7.01 -5.72
C VAL A 160 -0.84 -6.87 -6.89
N HIS A 161 -0.09 -7.94 -7.18
CA HIS A 161 0.68 -8.02 -8.42
C HIS A 161 -0.26 -8.11 -9.63
N GLY A 162 0.15 -7.57 -10.77
CA GLY A 162 -0.50 -7.93 -12.04
C GLY A 162 -0.11 -7.02 -13.20
N GLU A 163 -0.45 -7.46 -14.41
CA GLU A 163 -0.11 -6.77 -15.66
C GLU A 163 -0.86 -5.44 -15.86
N TYR A 164 -1.97 -5.25 -15.14
CA TYR A 164 -2.80 -4.05 -15.23
C TYR A 164 -3.21 -3.58 -13.83
N TYR A 165 -3.51 -2.29 -13.71
CA TYR A 165 -4.06 -1.73 -12.47
C TYR A 165 -5.52 -2.09 -12.30
N ASN A 166 -5.90 -2.36 -11.06
CA ASN A 166 -7.28 -2.68 -10.68
C ASN A 166 -8.22 -1.51 -10.98
N ALA A 167 -9.25 -1.75 -11.79
CA ALA A 167 -10.16 -0.71 -12.26
C ALA A 167 -10.96 -0.06 -11.11
N SER A 168 -11.36 -0.84 -10.11
CA SER A 168 -12.12 -0.33 -8.96
C SER A 168 -11.24 0.44 -8.00
N LEU A 169 -9.96 0.07 -7.85
CA LEU A 169 -8.97 0.91 -7.16
C LEU A 169 -8.79 2.26 -7.87
N LEU A 170 -8.64 2.27 -9.19
CA LEU A 170 -8.53 3.50 -9.97
C LEU A 170 -9.76 4.39 -9.84
N ARG A 171 -10.98 3.81 -9.86
CA ARG A 171 -12.23 4.56 -9.64
C ARG A 171 -12.27 5.24 -8.28
N VAL A 172 -11.82 4.57 -7.21
CA VAL A 172 -11.73 5.18 -5.87
C VAL A 172 -10.75 6.34 -5.84
N ILE A 173 -9.57 6.19 -6.47
CA ILE A 173 -8.54 7.24 -6.54
C ILE A 173 -9.05 8.45 -7.33
N LEU A 174 -9.60 8.23 -8.53
CA LEU A 174 -10.13 9.29 -9.40
C LEU A 174 -11.37 9.97 -8.80
N GLY A 175 -12.17 9.21 -8.06
CA GLY A 175 -13.32 9.70 -7.29
C GLY A 175 -12.95 10.44 -6.00
N GLY A 176 -11.66 10.69 -5.74
CA GLY A 176 -11.19 11.53 -4.63
C GLY A 176 -11.50 10.98 -3.24
N SER A 177 -11.76 9.67 -3.13
CA SER A 177 -12.01 9.04 -1.84
C SER A 177 -10.71 8.94 -1.02
N PRO A 178 -10.75 9.11 0.31
CA PRO A 178 -9.57 8.95 1.16
C PRO A 178 -8.95 7.55 1.00
N LEU A 179 -7.75 7.51 0.45
CA LEU A 179 -7.02 6.30 0.14
C LEU A 179 -5.51 6.53 0.20
N VAL A 180 -4.83 5.58 0.85
CA VAL A 180 -3.36 5.51 0.88
C VAL A 180 -2.90 4.13 0.41
N LEU A 181 -1.96 4.11 -0.52
CA LEU A 181 -1.28 2.90 -0.96
C LEU A 181 -0.09 2.58 -0.04
N VAL A 182 0.17 1.29 0.20
CA VAL A 182 1.33 0.83 0.98
C VAL A 182 2.12 -0.25 0.25
N ASP A 183 3.43 -0.32 0.50
CA ASP A 183 4.45 -1.16 -0.18
C ASP A 183 4.65 -0.86 -1.67
N ARG A 184 3.55 -0.67 -2.40
CA ARG A 184 3.52 -0.44 -3.83
C ARG A 184 2.70 0.79 -4.15
N TYR A 185 3.11 1.48 -5.20
CA TYR A 185 2.32 2.49 -5.87
C TYR A 185 2.01 2.10 -7.31
N LEU A 186 1.01 2.78 -7.89
CA LEU A 186 0.62 2.68 -9.28
C LEU A 186 1.34 3.77 -10.08
N SER A 187 2.27 3.41 -10.94
CA SER A 187 3.04 4.34 -11.75
C SER A 187 2.14 5.19 -12.64
N GLY A 188 2.41 6.49 -12.70
CA GLY A 188 1.60 7.46 -13.45
C GLY A 188 0.24 7.82 -12.82
N ILE A 189 -0.13 7.23 -11.68
CA ILE A 189 -1.37 7.54 -10.96
C ILE A 189 -1.08 8.41 -9.73
N PRO A 190 -1.74 9.58 -9.58
CA PRO A 190 -1.43 10.52 -8.49
C PRO A 190 -2.12 10.13 -7.17
N ALA A 191 -1.89 8.91 -6.69
CA ALA A 191 -2.34 8.43 -5.38
C ALA A 191 -1.28 8.70 -4.30
N CYS A 192 -1.72 8.88 -3.05
CA CYS A 192 -0.81 8.91 -1.90
C CYS A 192 -0.27 7.50 -1.66
N ALA A 193 1.04 7.33 -1.57
CA ALA A 193 1.69 6.06 -1.32
C ALA A 193 2.77 6.18 -0.24
N VAL A 194 2.86 5.17 0.63
CA VAL A 194 3.92 5.02 1.63
C VAL A 194 4.63 3.70 1.39
N HIS A 195 5.92 3.75 1.10
CA HIS A 195 6.70 2.55 0.76
C HIS A 195 8.13 2.68 1.25
N THR A 196 8.86 1.57 1.26
CA THR A 196 10.32 1.60 1.48
C THR A 196 10.99 2.28 0.28
N ASP A 197 12.11 2.97 0.51
CA ASP A 197 13.01 3.36 -0.58
C ASP A 197 13.70 2.10 -1.16
N ASN A 198 13.01 1.41 -2.07
CA ASN A 198 13.43 0.13 -2.63
C ASN A 198 14.67 0.27 -3.53
N GLU A 199 14.81 1.42 -4.22
CA GLU A 199 15.98 1.69 -5.06
C GLU A 199 17.23 1.84 -4.18
N ALA A 200 17.18 2.69 -3.16
CA ALA A 200 18.31 2.87 -2.25
C ALA A 200 18.62 1.59 -1.45
N ALA A 201 17.58 0.85 -1.03
CA ALA A 201 17.75 -0.42 -0.32
C ALA A 201 18.47 -1.47 -1.17
N ALA A 202 18.01 -1.68 -2.41
CA ALA A 202 18.63 -2.63 -3.33
C ALA A 202 20.04 -2.21 -3.74
N HIS A 203 20.26 -0.91 -3.90
CA HIS A 203 21.58 -0.34 -4.12
C HIS A 203 22.51 -0.68 -2.97
N ALA A 204 22.12 -0.41 -1.72
CA ALA A 204 22.94 -0.66 -0.54
C ALA A 204 23.28 -2.15 -0.37
N LEU A 205 22.31 -3.05 -0.58
CA LEU A 205 22.52 -4.49 -0.47
C LEU A 205 23.49 -4.99 -1.55
N THR A 206 23.33 -4.51 -2.78
CA THR A 206 24.18 -4.89 -3.92
C THR A 206 25.58 -4.28 -3.79
N GLU A 207 25.70 -3.03 -3.34
CA GLU A 207 26.97 -2.36 -3.07
C GLU A 207 27.77 -3.13 -2.01
N LYS A 208 27.13 -3.65 -0.96
CA LYS A 208 27.80 -4.51 0.04
C LYS A 208 28.45 -5.72 -0.62
N LEU A 209 27.72 -6.45 -1.46
CA LEU A 209 28.26 -7.62 -2.18
C LEU A 209 29.42 -7.22 -3.11
N LEU A 210 29.30 -6.11 -3.83
CA LEU A 210 30.38 -5.60 -4.68
C LEU A 210 31.63 -5.22 -3.88
N ARG A 211 31.47 -4.60 -2.71
CA ARG A 211 32.58 -4.25 -1.80
C ARG A 211 33.26 -5.49 -1.19
N GLN A 212 32.51 -6.58 -1.00
CA GLN A 212 33.05 -7.88 -0.59
C GLN A 212 33.81 -8.61 -1.72
N GLY A 213 33.86 -8.03 -2.93
CA GLY A 213 34.63 -8.58 -4.04
C GLY A 213 33.80 -9.37 -5.06
N HIS A 214 32.50 -9.57 -4.81
CA HIS A 214 31.61 -10.19 -5.80
C HIS A 214 31.52 -9.29 -7.04
N ARG A 215 31.56 -9.88 -8.23
CA ARG A 215 31.42 -9.18 -9.53
C ARG A 215 30.29 -9.74 -10.40
N HIS A 216 29.79 -10.90 -9.98
CA HIS A 216 28.85 -11.72 -10.71
C HIS A 216 27.77 -12.09 -9.70
N ILE A 217 26.80 -11.18 -9.56
CA ILE A 217 25.72 -11.26 -8.58
C ILE A 217 24.44 -11.57 -9.33
N GLY A 218 23.79 -12.69 -9.06
CA GLY A 218 22.48 -13.00 -9.61
C GLY A 218 21.38 -12.17 -8.92
N PHE A 219 20.47 -11.60 -9.70
CA PHE A 219 19.27 -10.95 -9.19
C PHE A 219 18.09 -11.91 -9.34
N VAL A 220 17.36 -12.16 -8.25
CA VAL A 220 16.23 -13.12 -8.25
C VAL A 220 14.98 -12.42 -7.73
N SER A 221 13.88 -12.51 -8.46
CA SER A 221 12.61 -11.89 -8.08
C SER A 221 11.40 -12.63 -8.66
N SER A 222 10.23 -12.31 -8.12
CA SER A 222 8.96 -12.50 -8.81
C SER A 222 8.85 -11.56 -10.05
N PRO A 223 7.87 -11.76 -10.95
CA PRO A 223 7.69 -10.92 -12.13
C PRO A 223 7.65 -9.42 -11.79
N PRO A 224 8.51 -8.59 -12.39
CA PRO A 224 8.67 -7.18 -12.00
C PRO A 224 7.56 -6.30 -12.54
N ALA A 225 6.95 -6.66 -13.68
CA ALA A 225 6.05 -5.78 -14.41
C ALA A 225 4.92 -5.24 -13.52
N ASN A 226 4.81 -3.90 -13.48
CA ASN A 226 3.81 -3.16 -12.71
C ASN A 226 3.85 -3.44 -11.20
N THR A 227 4.98 -3.91 -10.69
CA THR A 227 5.22 -4.13 -9.28
C THR A 227 6.33 -3.18 -8.85
N SER A 228 5.94 -1.97 -8.48
CA SER A 228 6.86 -0.85 -8.19
C SER A 228 8.00 -1.24 -7.23
N SER A 229 7.71 -2.01 -6.18
CA SER A 229 8.75 -2.44 -5.24
C SER A 229 9.83 -3.32 -5.88
N ILE A 230 9.47 -4.20 -6.82
CA ILE A 230 10.44 -5.05 -7.55
C ILE A 230 11.15 -4.28 -8.67
N GLU A 231 10.44 -3.41 -9.39
CA GLU A 231 11.01 -2.54 -10.43
C GLU A 231 12.08 -1.60 -9.85
N GLU A 232 11.79 -1.00 -8.69
CA GLU A 232 12.73 -0.15 -7.95
C GLU A 232 13.92 -0.95 -7.42
N ARG A 233 13.72 -2.18 -6.93
CA ARG A 233 14.83 -3.07 -6.51
C ARG A 233 15.75 -3.42 -7.67
N LEU A 234 15.19 -3.72 -8.84
CA LEU A 234 15.97 -3.97 -10.05
C LEU A 234 16.74 -2.72 -10.48
N THR A 235 16.13 -1.55 -10.36
CA THR A 235 16.78 -0.25 -10.63
C THR A 235 17.96 -0.02 -9.69
N GLY A 236 17.77 -0.24 -8.38
CA GLY A 236 18.82 -0.10 -7.36
C GLY A 236 19.99 -1.08 -7.55
N TYR A 237 19.68 -2.34 -7.89
CA TYR A 237 20.67 -3.35 -8.28
C TYR A 237 21.53 -2.87 -9.47
N ARG A 238 20.88 -2.37 -10.53
CA ARG A 238 21.58 -1.85 -11.72
C ARG A 238 22.39 -0.58 -11.42
N ALA A 239 21.87 0.29 -10.55
CA ALA A 239 22.55 1.51 -10.13
C ALA A 239 23.84 1.20 -9.35
N ALA A 240 23.87 0.16 -8.51
CA ALA A 240 25.07 -0.26 -7.78
C ALA A 240 26.20 -0.71 -8.73
N TYR A 241 25.88 -1.50 -9.76
CA TYR A 241 26.86 -1.88 -10.80
C TYR A 241 27.41 -0.67 -11.55
N THR A 242 26.52 0.25 -11.95
CA THR A 242 26.89 1.48 -12.65
C THR A 242 27.86 2.32 -11.83
N ARG A 243 27.59 2.48 -10.52
CA ARG A 243 28.47 3.22 -9.59
C ARG A 243 29.87 2.61 -9.47
N HIS A 244 29.98 1.29 -9.63
CA HIS A 244 31.25 0.56 -9.64
C HIS A 244 31.90 0.43 -11.02
N GLY A 245 31.31 1.04 -12.07
CA GLY A 245 31.81 0.95 -13.44
C GLY A 245 31.72 -0.45 -14.04
N LEU A 246 30.79 -1.28 -13.55
CA LEU A 246 30.57 -2.65 -14.01
C LEU A 246 29.33 -2.72 -14.91
N PRO A 247 29.34 -3.56 -15.96
CA PRO A 247 28.16 -3.75 -16.80
C PRO A 247 27.13 -4.64 -16.09
N THR A 248 25.86 -4.29 -16.22
CA THR A 248 24.75 -5.20 -15.93
C THR A 248 24.35 -5.97 -17.18
N THR A 249 24.11 -7.27 -17.06
CA THR A 249 23.64 -8.12 -18.16
C THR A 249 22.34 -8.82 -17.75
N ASP A 250 21.40 -8.94 -18.69
CA ASP A 250 20.12 -9.62 -18.42
C ASP A 250 20.30 -11.12 -18.15
N GLN A 251 21.43 -11.70 -18.57
CA GLN A 251 21.84 -13.06 -18.20
C GLN A 251 21.94 -13.24 -16.67
N ARG A 252 22.10 -12.16 -15.90
CA ARG A 252 22.17 -12.20 -14.43
C ARG A 252 20.81 -12.04 -13.74
N LEU A 253 19.72 -12.01 -14.49
CA LEU A 253 18.38 -11.78 -13.99
C LEU A 253 17.54 -13.07 -14.06
N LEU A 254 16.99 -13.48 -12.93
CA LEU A 254 16.00 -14.55 -12.81
C LEU A 254 14.73 -13.97 -12.19
N THR A 255 13.87 -13.41 -13.03
CA THR A 255 12.75 -12.54 -12.61
C THR A 255 11.37 -13.17 -12.71
N GLU A 256 11.28 -14.43 -13.16
CA GLU A 256 9.99 -15.12 -13.39
C GLU A 256 9.69 -16.17 -12.30
N MET A 257 10.16 -15.93 -11.08
CA MET A 257 9.98 -16.86 -9.96
C MET A 257 8.55 -16.75 -9.41
N ARG A 258 7.92 -17.87 -9.10
CA ARG A 258 6.52 -17.87 -8.66
C ARG A 258 6.36 -18.04 -7.15
N GLY A 259 7.31 -18.66 -6.47
CA GLY A 259 7.29 -18.91 -5.02
C GLY A 259 7.33 -17.64 -4.16
N GLY A 260 7.60 -16.47 -4.74
CA GLY A 260 7.48 -15.17 -4.07
C GLY A 260 6.07 -14.57 -4.12
N LEU A 261 5.18 -15.09 -4.97
CA LEU A 261 3.82 -14.58 -5.11
C LEU A 261 2.92 -15.02 -3.93
N PRO A 262 1.97 -14.18 -3.50
CA PRO A 262 0.97 -14.53 -2.49
C PRO A 262 0.29 -15.88 -2.78
N GLY A 263 0.21 -16.75 -1.78
CA GLY A 263 -0.40 -18.08 -1.91
C GLY A 263 0.32 -19.08 -2.83
N ALA A 264 1.45 -18.71 -3.46
CA ALA A 264 2.14 -19.53 -4.43
C ALA A 264 3.32 -20.35 -3.86
N PHE A 265 3.62 -20.22 -2.56
CA PHE A 265 4.66 -21.01 -1.89
C PHE A 265 4.18 -22.44 -1.57
N THR A 266 3.80 -23.19 -2.60
CA THR A 266 3.30 -24.57 -2.51
C THR A 266 4.40 -25.57 -2.93
N PRO A 267 4.33 -26.86 -2.51
CA PRO A 267 5.36 -27.84 -2.86
C PRO A 267 5.68 -27.95 -4.36
N ASP A 268 4.65 -27.91 -5.22
CA ASP A 268 4.82 -28.05 -6.67
C ASP A 268 5.51 -26.83 -7.30
N ILE A 269 5.10 -25.62 -6.90
CA ILE A 269 5.72 -24.37 -7.39
C ILE A 269 7.15 -24.26 -6.86
N VAL A 270 7.36 -24.56 -5.58
CA VAL A 270 8.69 -24.56 -4.96
C VAL A 270 9.63 -25.56 -5.65
N ALA A 271 9.15 -26.76 -5.99
CA ALA A 271 9.95 -27.73 -6.72
C ALA A 271 10.36 -27.21 -8.11
N ALA A 272 9.41 -26.68 -8.88
CA ALA A 272 9.69 -26.11 -10.20
C ALA A 272 10.65 -24.92 -10.13
N ASP A 273 10.49 -24.04 -9.14
CA ASP A 273 11.37 -22.90 -8.92
C ASP A 273 12.78 -23.33 -8.47
N VAL A 274 12.90 -24.40 -7.66
CA VAL A 274 14.19 -25.00 -7.29
C VAL A 274 14.92 -25.50 -8.54
N ASP A 275 14.24 -26.25 -9.41
CA ASP A 275 14.82 -26.76 -10.66
C ASP A 275 15.27 -25.59 -11.56
N ARG A 276 14.44 -24.55 -11.67
CA ARG A 276 14.75 -23.35 -12.45
C ARG A 276 15.98 -22.60 -11.92
N VAL A 277 16.13 -22.47 -10.60
CA VAL A 277 17.34 -21.86 -10.01
C VAL A 277 18.57 -22.73 -10.26
N ALA A 278 18.46 -24.06 -10.14
CA ALA A 278 19.57 -24.97 -10.38
C ALA A 278 20.06 -24.91 -11.84
N GLU A 279 19.14 -24.94 -12.81
CA GLU A 279 19.44 -24.76 -14.24
C GLU A 279 20.08 -23.39 -14.51
N TYR A 280 19.51 -22.33 -13.94
CA TYR A 280 20.04 -20.98 -14.07
C TYR A 280 21.45 -20.85 -13.50
N HIS A 281 21.74 -21.44 -12.34
CA HIS A 281 23.09 -21.41 -11.75
C HIS A 281 24.07 -22.25 -12.56
N ALA A 282 23.66 -23.42 -13.05
CA ALA A 282 24.50 -24.26 -13.91
C ALA A 282 24.89 -23.57 -15.22
N ALA A 283 23.99 -22.74 -15.78
CA ALA A 283 24.26 -21.91 -16.95
C ALA A 283 25.14 -20.67 -16.64
N ASN A 284 25.28 -20.31 -15.36
CA ASN A 284 26.00 -19.13 -14.89
C ASN A 284 26.95 -19.46 -13.70
N PRO A 285 27.94 -20.35 -13.90
CA PRO A 285 28.81 -20.84 -12.83
C PRO A 285 29.76 -19.77 -12.27
N ASP A 286 29.84 -18.60 -12.92
CA ASP A 286 30.60 -17.44 -12.46
C ASP A 286 29.87 -16.66 -11.35
N ILE A 287 28.57 -16.90 -11.12
CA ILE A 287 27.80 -16.24 -10.07
C ILE A 287 28.27 -16.69 -8.69
N THR A 288 28.74 -15.73 -7.89
CA THR A 288 29.29 -15.97 -6.54
C THR A 288 28.40 -15.43 -5.43
N ALA A 289 27.38 -14.65 -5.77
CA ALA A 289 26.40 -14.14 -4.81
C ALA A 289 25.03 -13.93 -5.46
N TYR A 290 23.99 -13.91 -4.64
CA TYR A 290 22.61 -13.67 -5.04
C TYR A 290 22.01 -12.53 -4.21
N MET A 291 21.42 -11.56 -4.91
CA MET A 291 20.53 -10.54 -4.36
C MET A 291 19.11 -10.97 -4.67
N VAL A 292 18.36 -11.36 -3.64
CA VAL A 292 17.03 -11.95 -3.79
C VAL A 292 15.96 -11.00 -3.26
N CYS A 293 14.93 -10.74 -4.04
CA CYS A 293 13.94 -9.72 -3.67
C CYS A 293 12.99 -10.16 -2.55
N GLU A 294 12.95 -11.42 -2.15
CA GLU A 294 12.02 -11.93 -1.12
C GLU A 294 12.64 -13.08 -0.31
N TYR A 295 12.33 -13.19 0.98
CA TYR A 295 12.80 -14.27 1.85
C TYR A 295 12.47 -15.68 1.32
N ASN A 296 11.24 -15.92 0.87
CA ASN A 296 10.82 -17.23 0.38
C ASN A 296 11.60 -17.65 -0.88
N LEU A 297 11.90 -16.70 -1.76
CA LEU A 297 12.78 -16.95 -2.91
C LEU A 297 14.21 -17.22 -2.44
N ALA A 298 14.70 -16.55 -1.41
CA ALA A 298 16.04 -16.81 -0.86
C ALA A 298 16.14 -18.24 -0.30
N ARG A 299 15.07 -18.76 0.31
CA ARG A 299 14.97 -20.16 0.74
C ARG A 299 14.97 -21.15 -0.42
N ILE A 300 14.30 -20.81 -1.53
CA ILE A 300 14.33 -21.60 -2.77
C ILE A 300 15.75 -21.63 -3.34
N VAL A 301 16.40 -20.46 -3.44
CA VAL A 301 17.76 -20.33 -3.94
C VAL A 301 18.73 -21.15 -3.08
N GLU A 302 18.64 -21.01 -1.76
CA GLU A 302 19.45 -21.81 -0.84
C GLU A 302 19.25 -23.31 -1.06
N ARG A 303 18.01 -23.77 -1.19
CA ARG A 303 17.70 -25.19 -1.39
C ARG A 303 18.26 -25.71 -2.72
N ALA A 304 18.12 -24.94 -3.80
CA ALA A 304 18.61 -25.32 -5.12
C ALA A 304 20.15 -25.42 -5.18
N LEU A 305 20.84 -24.56 -4.43
CA LEU A 305 22.30 -24.48 -4.40
C LEU A 305 22.94 -25.33 -3.30
N ASN A 306 22.13 -26.00 -2.46
CA ASN A 306 22.61 -26.88 -1.40
C ASN A 306 23.08 -28.22 -1.99
N THR A 307 24.26 -28.24 -2.61
CA THR A 307 24.88 -29.47 -3.09
C THR A 307 25.77 -30.11 -2.01
N PRO A 308 25.81 -31.45 -1.90
CA PRO A 308 26.70 -32.15 -0.96
C PRO A 308 28.20 -31.99 -1.24
N ASP A 309 28.59 -31.55 -2.44
CA ASP A 309 29.90 -31.82 -3.03
C ASP A 309 30.99 -30.76 -2.77
N GLY A 310 31.01 -30.17 -1.56
CA GLY A 310 32.17 -29.38 -1.09
C GLY A 310 32.54 -28.14 -1.91
N THR A 311 31.68 -27.70 -2.84
CA THR A 311 31.84 -26.45 -3.57
C THR A 311 31.55 -25.24 -2.67
N THR A 312 32.27 -24.14 -2.87
CA THR A 312 32.00 -22.89 -2.15
C THR A 312 30.60 -22.41 -2.53
N LYS A 313 29.70 -22.38 -1.54
CA LYS A 313 28.31 -21.95 -1.77
C LYS A 313 28.26 -20.45 -2.08
N PRO A 314 27.48 -20.02 -3.09
CA PRO A 314 27.24 -18.61 -3.32
C PRO A 314 26.64 -17.93 -2.08
N VAL A 315 27.02 -16.67 -1.85
CA VAL A 315 26.43 -15.85 -0.79
C VAL A 315 24.98 -15.52 -1.17
N ILE A 316 24.04 -15.66 -0.24
CA ILE A 316 22.62 -15.34 -0.48
C ILE A 316 22.24 -14.18 0.43
N THR A 317 21.63 -13.16 -0.18
CA THR A 317 21.08 -12.00 0.52
C THR A 317 19.62 -11.79 0.12
N CYS A 318 18.82 -11.16 0.98
CA CYS A 318 17.41 -10.97 0.65
C CYS A 318 16.77 -9.67 1.18
N PHE A 319 15.49 -9.48 0.88
CA PHE A 319 14.63 -8.52 1.59
C PHE A 319 13.76 -9.25 2.60
N ASP A 320 13.78 -8.68 3.80
CA ASP A 320 13.19 -9.15 5.04
C ASP A 320 13.52 -10.61 5.39
N THR A 321 13.30 -10.95 6.65
CA THR A 321 13.38 -12.32 7.16
C THR A 321 12.39 -12.45 8.31
N PRO A 322 11.85 -13.65 8.59
CA PRO A 322 11.19 -13.91 9.85
C PRO A 322 12.13 -13.55 11.02
N PRO A 323 11.60 -13.00 12.13
CA PRO A 323 12.40 -12.74 13.31
C PRO A 323 12.87 -14.07 13.92
N ASP A 324 14.17 -14.16 14.19
CA ASP A 324 14.77 -15.31 14.88
C ASP A 324 15.62 -14.79 16.05
N PRO A 325 15.06 -14.73 17.27
CA PRO A 325 15.78 -14.24 18.44
C PRO A 325 16.74 -15.28 19.03
N ILE A 326 16.79 -16.50 18.50
CA ILE A 326 17.63 -17.58 19.02
C ILE A 326 18.93 -17.64 18.22
N ASP A 327 18.83 -17.84 16.91
CA ASP A 327 19.98 -18.05 16.03
C ASP A 327 20.35 -16.79 15.23
N GLY A 328 19.48 -15.77 15.24
CA GLY A 328 19.64 -14.58 14.43
C GLY A 328 19.23 -14.79 12.96
N PRO A 329 19.35 -13.76 12.11
CA PRO A 329 18.85 -13.84 10.75
C PRO A 329 19.71 -14.78 9.89
N ARG A 330 19.03 -15.68 9.15
CA ARG A 330 19.65 -16.66 8.25
C ARG A 330 20.44 -16.04 7.09
N PHE A 331 20.01 -14.87 6.61
CA PHE A 331 20.63 -14.16 5.49
C PHE A 331 20.93 -12.72 5.87
N THR A 332 22.03 -12.20 5.32
CA THR A 332 22.21 -10.74 5.29
C THR A 332 21.06 -10.17 4.47
N HIS A 333 20.32 -9.22 5.02
CA HIS A 333 19.07 -8.76 4.41
C HIS A 333 18.82 -7.28 4.62
N ILE A 334 17.97 -6.72 3.76
CA ILE A 334 17.32 -5.44 4.02
C ILE A 334 16.12 -5.70 4.91
N ARG A 335 16.06 -5.06 6.07
CA ARG A 335 14.85 -4.95 6.89
C ARG A 335 14.07 -3.73 6.46
N GLN A 336 12.87 -3.95 5.93
CA GLN A 336 11.97 -2.88 5.52
C GLN A 336 11.35 -2.18 6.74
N GLY A 337 11.08 -0.88 6.62
CA GLY A 337 10.44 -0.07 7.65
C GLY A 337 8.92 -0.33 7.80
N GLN A 338 8.50 -1.59 7.88
CA GLN A 338 7.09 -2.02 7.81
C GLN A 338 6.19 -1.32 8.85
N ARG A 339 6.60 -1.25 10.13
CA ARG A 339 5.85 -0.53 11.17
C ARG A 339 5.72 0.96 10.85
N ALA A 340 6.82 1.61 10.45
CA ALA A 340 6.82 3.02 10.12
C ALA A 340 5.93 3.31 8.90
N MET A 341 5.95 2.42 7.91
CA MET A 341 5.07 2.46 6.74
C MET A 341 3.60 2.43 7.17
N GLY A 342 3.23 1.47 8.02
CA GLY A 342 1.86 1.31 8.50
C GLY A 342 1.35 2.52 9.28
N ARG A 343 2.14 3.03 10.23
CA ARG A 343 1.79 4.21 11.03
C ARG A 343 1.63 5.46 10.15
N THR A 344 2.58 5.68 9.25
CA THR A 344 2.55 6.84 8.32
C THR A 344 1.36 6.76 7.36
N ALA A 345 0.98 5.56 6.92
CA ALA A 345 -0.18 5.37 6.06
C ALA A 345 -1.49 5.77 6.77
N VAL A 346 -1.65 5.41 8.04
CA VAL A 346 -2.79 5.86 8.86
C VAL A 346 -2.75 7.38 9.04
N ASP A 347 -1.59 7.96 9.33
CA ASP A 347 -1.45 9.41 9.51
C ASP A 347 -1.86 10.20 8.25
N HIS A 348 -1.39 9.77 7.08
CA HIS A 348 -1.77 10.37 5.79
C HIS A 348 -3.24 10.17 5.47
N LEU A 349 -3.81 9.00 5.77
CA LEU A 349 -5.22 8.76 5.55
C LEU A 349 -6.08 9.67 6.43
N LEU A 350 -5.68 9.86 7.69
CA LEU A 350 -6.35 10.77 8.62
C LEU A 350 -6.23 12.23 8.17
N ALA A 351 -5.08 12.64 7.62
CA ALA A 351 -4.91 13.95 7.02
C ALA A 351 -5.84 14.15 5.80
N GLN A 352 -5.90 13.17 4.89
CA GLN A 352 -6.85 13.20 3.77
C GLN A 352 -8.31 13.30 4.25
N LEU A 353 -8.67 12.57 5.30
CA LEU A 353 -10.01 12.63 5.89
C LEU A 353 -10.35 14.01 6.46
N ARG A 354 -9.35 14.75 6.97
CA ARG A 354 -9.49 16.15 7.41
C ARG A 354 -9.45 17.16 6.26
N GLY A 355 -9.29 16.71 5.01
CA GLY A 355 -9.15 17.59 3.85
C GLY A 355 -7.77 18.25 3.74
N GLU A 356 -6.77 17.71 4.44
CA GLU A 356 -5.39 18.20 4.38
C GLU A 356 -4.66 17.61 3.16
N ASP A 357 -3.76 18.41 2.58
CA ASP A 357 -2.86 17.93 1.53
C ASP A 357 -1.83 16.95 2.11
N VAL A 358 -1.63 15.83 1.40
CA VAL A 358 -0.62 14.83 1.75
C VAL A 358 0.36 14.62 0.60
N PRO A 359 1.62 14.25 0.89
CA PRO A 359 2.58 13.89 -0.15
C PRO A 359 2.06 12.75 -1.03
N LYS A 360 2.32 12.82 -2.34
CA LYS A 360 1.96 11.72 -3.25
C LYS A 360 2.81 10.48 -3.00
N GLN A 361 4.09 10.66 -2.69
CA GLN A 361 4.98 9.57 -2.33
C GLN A 361 5.69 9.90 -1.03
N THR A 362 5.73 8.95 -0.12
CA THR A 362 6.46 9.01 1.15
C THR A 362 7.30 7.76 1.28
N THR A 363 8.62 7.92 1.31
CA THR A 363 9.55 6.82 1.55
C THR A 363 9.83 6.68 3.04
N VAL A 364 9.84 5.44 3.55
CA VAL A 364 10.29 5.12 4.91
C VAL A 364 11.71 4.53 4.90
N PRO A 365 12.51 4.75 5.96
CA PRO A 365 13.86 4.22 6.04
C PRO A 365 13.87 2.68 6.08
N PHE A 366 15.00 2.12 5.66
CA PHE A 366 15.32 0.70 5.74
C PHE A 366 16.61 0.50 6.55
N GLU A 367 16.87 -0.74 6.97
CA GLU A 367 18.12 -1.12 7.63
C GLU A 367 18.78 -2.28 6.88
N LEU A 368 20.10 -2.24 6.73
CA LEU A 368 20.88 -3.38 6.25
C LEU A 368 21.37 -4.19 7.44
N ILE A 369 20.95 -5.45 7.52
CA ILE A 369 21.21 -6.35 8.65
C ILE A 369 22.13 -7.47 8.17
N GLU A 370 23.21 -7.68 8.89
CA GLU A 370 24.15 -8.77 8.61
C GLU A 370 23.66 -10.07 9.25
N ALA A 371 23.79 -11.18 8.52
CA ALA A 371 23.68 -12.51 9.13
C ALA A 371 24.84 -12.73 10.10
N GLY A 372 24.60 -13.50 11.16
CA GLY A 372 25.68 -13.98 12.03
C GLY A 372 26.64 -14.89 11.26
N ASP A 373 27.90 -14.92 11.71
CA ASP A 373 28.96 -15.79 11.18
C ASP A 373 28.71 -17.29 11.45
#